data_AF-A0A953F0M8-F1
#
_entry.id   AF-A0A953F0M8-F1
#
_cell.length_a   1.000
_cell.length_b   1.000
_cell.length_c   1.000
_cell.angle_alpha   90.00
_cell.angle_beta   90.00
_cell.angle_gamma   90.00
#
_symmetry.space_group_name_H-M   'P 1'
#
loop_
_entity.id
_entity.type
_entity.pdbx_description
1 polymer ?
#
loop_
_entity_poly.entity_id
_entity_poly.type
_entity_poly.pdbx_seq_one_letter_code
_entity_poly.pdbx_strand_id
1 'polypeptide(L)'
;MLTNLLWAAVGQATPVAESTPVITTPLTMPVQATHAVPQLDFTRVETWSDVFVTSFQDAFRQILQLLPNILAMLVVLVVGYIAARLLARVATTVAEAIGLQTAADRSGLATSMKQVGIARSVPWIVGSIVFWLTMAVFLTAAFNLLGLETVSDAMAQIVAYIPRLLVATVLVVIGLLVAGFLRGVVATSADRVGINYAETLANGCYYVLALMTFIAAFDQLGIKFELLRELILIAFGAVALGFGLAFGLGGRDVMGGILAGYYTRQRLHAGDYVRVAGMEGRVREVGPVATTIETEEEGLLNRHSIPNTRMLAEAVR
;
A
#
# COMPACT_ATOMS: atom_id res chain seq x y z
N MET A 1 1.97 55.57 6.56
CA MET A 1 2.32 55.74 7.98
C MET A 1 3.25 54.59 8.39
N LEU A 2 4.53 54.76 8.12
CA LEU A 2 5.62 53.82 8.38
C LEU A 2 6.76 54.66 8.95
N THR A 3 6.76 54.88 10.26
CA THR A 3 7.81 55.61 11.02
C THR A 3 7.39 55.65 12.48
N ASN A 4 7.62 54.57 13.27
CA ASN A 4 7.64 54.67 14.75
C ASN A 4 8.09 53.42 15.54
N LEU A 5 8.81 52.45 14.95
CA LEU A 5 9.25 51.26 15.69
C LEU A 5 10.78 51.07 15.80
N LEU A 6 11.60 52.08 15.49
CA LEU A 6 13.06 51.98 15.59
C LEU A 6 13.71 52.78 16.73
N TRP A 7 12.93 53.36 17.66
CA TRP A 7 13.47 54.22 18.73
C TRP A 7 13.45 53.59 20.14
N ALA A 8 13.23 52.28 20.29
CA ALA A 8 13.07 51.66 21.62
C ALA A 8 14.32 50.97 22.19
N ALA A 9 15.50 51.07 21.56
CA ALA A 9 16.68 50.28 21.96
C ALA A 9 17.98 51.08 22.14
N VAL A 10 17.90 52.39 22.40
CA VAL A 10 19.07 53.20 22.77
C VAL A 10 18.73 54.02 24.02
N GLY A 11 19.25 53.59 25.18
CA GLY A 11 19.22 54.43 26.37
C GLY A 11 19.14 53.68 27.70
N GLN A 12 20.17 52.92 28.06
CA GLN A 12 20.49 52.68 29.48
C GLN A 12 22.01 52.64 29.65
N ALA A 13 22.55 53.72 30.21
CA ALA A 13 23.90 53.78 30.78
C ALA A 13 23.73 54.06 32.27
N THR A 14 24.32 53.22 33.12
CA THR A 14 24.51 53.45 34.55
C THR A 14 25.92 54.00 34.81
N PRO A 15 26.12 54.93 35.77
CA PRO A 15 27.45 55.41 36.12
C PRO A 15 28.05 54.56 37.23
N VAL A 16 29.32 54.17 37.11
CA VAL A 16 30.10 53.58 38.21
C VAL A 16 31.41 54.36 38.37
N ALA A 17 31.72 54.59 39.63
CA ALA A 17 32.61 55.62 40.17
C ALA A 17 34.09 55.50 39.82
N GLU A 18 34.69 56.68 39.88
CA GLU A 18 36.08 57.06 39.72
C GLU A 18 36.95 56.57 40.89
N SER A 19 38.03 55.84 40.60
CA SER A 19 39.24 55.84 41.43
C SER A 19 40.45 55.58 40.53
N THR A 20 41.12 56.67 40.18
CA THR A 20 42.45 56.67 39.58
C THR A 20 43.49 56.27 40.64
N PRO A 21 44.63 55.72 40.20
CA PRO A 21 45.82 56.55 40.35
C PRO A 21 46.44 56.85 39.00
N VAL A 22 46.72 58.14 38.84
CA VAL A 22 47.51 58.73 37.77
C VAL A 22 48.91 58.12 37.80
N ILE A 23 49.30 57.40 36.75
CA ILE A 23 50.72 57.21 36.41
C ILE A 23 51.03 58.17 35.28
N THR A 24 51.67 59.27 35.66
CA THR A 24 52.36 60.20 34.78
C THR A 24 53.54 59.49 34.12
N THR A 25 53.51 59.30 32.80
CA THR A 25 54.71 58.99 32.01
C THR A 25 54.56 59.65 30.63
N PRO A 26 55.59 60.40 30.15
CA PRO A 26 55.42 61.37 29.07
C PRO A 26 55.14 60.72 27.71
N LEU A 27 54.30 61.39 26.92
CA LEU A 27 54.07 61.13 25.50
C LEU A 27 55.39 61.12 24.72
N THR A 28 55.90 59.92 24.45
CA THR A 28 56.80 59.67 23.33
C THR A 28 55.97 58.97 22.27
N MET A 29 55.69 59.65 21.16
CA MET A 29 55.12 59.01 19.98
C MET A 29 56.23 58.21 19.29
N PRO A 30 56.22 56.86 19.27
CA PRO A 30 57.07 56.14 18.35
C PRO A 30 56.47 56.33 16.95
N VAL A 31 57.13 57.14 16.13
CA VAL A 31 56.99 57.08 14.67
C VAL A 31 57.48 55.71 14.25
N GLN A 32 56.55 54.77 14.10
CA GLN A 32 56.82 53.44 13.55
C GLN A 32 55.73 53.06 12.55
N ALA A 33 55.52 53.94 11.58
CA ALA A 33 55.01 53.54 10.27
C ALA A 33 56.13 52.78 9.54
N THR A 34 56.35 51.54 9.93
CA THR A 34 57.01 50.54 9.10
C THR A 34 55.96 49.50 8.79
N HIS A 35 55.19 49.75 7.73
CA HIS A 35 54.53 48.65 7.04
C HIS A 35 55.65 47.73 6.55
N ALA A 36 55.92 46.67 7.31
CA ALA A 36 56.59 45.51 6.76
C ALA A 36 55.64 44.98 5.68
N VAL A 37 55.90 45.35 4.43
CA VAL A 37 55.41 44.61 3.28
C VAL A 37 55.74 43.15 3.60
N PRO A 38 54.77 42.21 3.62
CA PRO A 38 55.08 40.82 3.78
C PRO A 38 56.08 40.50 2.67
N GLN A 39 57.33 40.25 3.03
CA GLN A 39 58.31 39.80 2.05
C GLN A 39 57.74 38.48 1.57
N LEU A 40 57.19 38.48 0.35
CA LEU A 40 56.86 37.26 -0.34
C LEU A 40 58.18 36.52 -0.42
N ASP A 41 58.34 35.54 0.45
CA ASP A 41 59.49 34.65 0.46
C ASP A 41 59.37 33.78 -0.79
N PHE A 42 59.89 34.31 -1.91
CA PHE A 42 59.98 33.60 -3.18
C PHE A 42 60.97 32.42 -3.13
N THR A 43 61.69 32.21 -2.01
CA THR A 43 62.50 31.00 -1.79
C THR A 43 61.69 29.82 -1.26
N ARG A 44 60.43 30.04 -0.85
CA ARG A 44 59.43 28.97 -0.61
C ARG A 44 58.81 28.42 -1.92
N VAL A 45 59.53 28.56 -3.04
CA VAL A 45 59.28 27.90 -4.32
C VAL A 45 60.39 26.85 -4.58
N GLU A 46 60.98 26.32 -3.52
CA GLU A 46 61.74 25.06 -3.55
C GLU A 46 60.91 24.04 -2.76
N THR A 47 60.32 23.00 -3.34
CA THR A 47 60.65 22.29 -4.58
C THR A 47 59.35 21.67 -5.10
N TRP A 48 58.93 21.95 -6.35
CA TRP A 48 57.75 21.28 -6.93
C TRP A 48 57.86 19.75 -6.83
N SER A 49 59.08 19.21 -6.83
CA SER A 49 59.37 17.79 -6.57
C SER A 49 58.89 17.32 -5.20
N ASP A 50 58.95 18.13 -4.14
CA ASP A 50 58.54 17.71 -2.81
C ASP A 50 57.03 17.60 -2.72
N VAL A 51 56.29 18.51 -3.37
CA VAL A 51 54.83 18.41 -3.49
C VAL A 51 54.42 17.18 -4.30
N PHE A 52 55.14 16.85 -5.38
CA PHE A 52 54.90 15.63 -6.15
C PHE A 52 55.23 14.35 -5.35
N VAL A 53 56.37 14.32 -4.65
CA VAL A 53 56.82 13.17 -3.86
C VAL A 53 55.90 12.95 -2.66
N THR A 54 55.50 14.01 -1.96
CA THR A 54 54.54 13.91 -0.84
C THR A 54 53.16 13.45 -1.32
N SER A 55 52.64 14.00 -2.43
CA SER A 55 51.38 13.53 -3.03
C SER A 55 51.44 12.06 -3.46
N PHE A 56 52.56 11.61 -4.03
CA PHE A 56 52.77 10.21 -4.39
C PHE A 56 52.88 9.31 -3.16
N GLN A 57 53.62 9.74 -2.13
CA GLN A 57 53.75 9.00 -0.88
C GLN A 57 52.40 8.87 -0.16
N ASP A 58 51.58 9.92 -0.17
CA ASP A 58 50.25 9.89 0.43
C ASP A 58 49.28 9.01 -0.36
N ALA A 59 49.32 9.06 -1.69
CA ALA A 59 48.57 8.10 -2.54
C ALA A 59 49.03 6.65 -2.30
N PHE A 60 50.34 6.42 -2.16
CA PHE A 60 50.89 5.10 -1.87
C PHE A 60 50.50 4.59 -0.47
N ARG A 61 50.52 5.48 0.54
CA ARG A 61 50.01 5.17 1.90
C ARG A 61 48.53 4.81 1.88
N GLN A 62 47.70 5.50 1.10
CA GLN A 62 46.29 5.15 0.93
C GLN A 62 46.13 3.74 0.33
N ILE A 63 46.94 3.37 -0.68
CA ILE A 63 46.94 2.01 -1.25
C ILE A 63 47.33 0.97 -0.20
N LEU A 64 48.36 1.23 0.62
CA LEU A 64 48.77 0.34 1.71
C LEU A 64 47.70 0.20 2.79
N GLN A 65 46.93 1.26 3.06
CA GLN A 65 45.79 1.21 3.99
C GLN A 65 44.58 0.46 3.42
N LEU A 66 44.43 0.42 2.09
CA LEU A 66 43.39 -0.37 1.43
C LEU A 66 43.70 -1.87 1.40
N LEU A 67 44.97 -2.26 1.44
CA LEU A 67 45.40 -3.66 1.40
C LEU A 67 44.71 -4.56 2.46
N PRO A 68 44.69 -4.20 3.77
CA PRO A 68 43.95 -4.98 4.76
C PRO A 68 42.44 -5.01 4.51
N ASN A 69 41.86 -3.92 4.00
CA ASN A 69 40.43 -3.85 3.68
C ASN A 69 40.06 -4.74 2.48
N ILE A 70 40.93 -4.84 1.48
CA ILE A 70 40.76 -5.75 0.34
C ILE A 70 40.82 -7.21 0.80
N LEU A 71 41.73 -7.56 1.72
CA LEU A 71 41.77 -8.90 2.31
C LEU A 71 40.50 -9.21 3.10
N ALA A 72 40.05 -8.28 3.95
CA ALA A 72 38.81 -8.43 4.70
C ALA A 72 37.60 -8.59 3.77
N MET A 73 37.52 -7.80 2.70
CA MET A 73 36.48 -7.90 1.67
C MET A 73 36.47 -9.29 1.01
N LEU A 74 37.63 -9.82 0.63
CA LEU A 74 37.75 -11.13 0.00
C LEU A 74 37.26 -12.24 0.94
N VAL A 75 37.64 -12.18 2.23
CA VAL A 75 37.15 -13.10 3.26
C VAL A 75 35.62 -13.02 3.38
N VAL A 76 35.05 -11.82 3.45
CA VAL A 76 33.59 -11.62 3.52
C VAL A 76 32.88 -12.20 2.29
N LEU A 77 33.43 -12.02 1.08
CA LEU A 77 32.85 -12.59 -0.14
C LEU A 77 32.90 -14.12 -0.17
N VAL A 78 33.98 -14.74 0.31
CA VAL A 78 34.09 -16.20 0.39
C VAL A 78 33.09 -16.77 1.39
N VAL A 79 33.00 -16.18 2.58
CA VAL A 79 32.01 -16.55 3.60
C VAL A 79 30.60 -16.34 3.05
N GLY A 80 30.37 -15.21 2.38
CA GLY A 80 29.10 -14.87 1.76
C GLY A 80 28.67 -15.86 0.69
N TYR A 81 29.59 -16.34 -0.15
CA TYR A 81 29.31 -17.36 -1.16
C TYR A 81 28.84 -18.67 -0.53
N ILE A 82 29.49 -19.11 0.55
CA ILE A 82 29.13 -20.34 1.25
C ILE A 82 27.74 -20.18 1.89
N ALA A 83 27.51 -19.07 2.60
CA ALA A 83 26.23 -18.75 3.23
C ALA A 83 25.09 -18.65 2.20
N ALA A 84 25.31 -17.94 1.09
CA ALA A 84 24.35 -17.80 0.00
C ALA A 84 23.97 -19.15 -0.60
N ARG A 85 24.93 -20.05 -0.79
CA ARG A 85 24.67 -21.40 -1.31
C ARG A 85 23.86 -22.25 -0.33
N LEU A 86 24.09 -22.10 0.97
CA LEU A 86 23.31 -22.79 2.00
C LEU A 86 21.86 -22.30 2.03
N LEU A 87 21.67 -20.97 2.08
CA LEU A 87 20.34 -20.35 2.10
C LEU A 87 19.54 -20.64 0.84
N ALA A 88 20.20 -20.64 -0.33
CA ALA A 88 19.57 -21.00 -1.59
C ALA A 88 19.00 -22.43 -1.58
N ARG A 89 19.74 -23.40 -1.01
CA ARG A 89 19.25 -24.77 -0.85
C ARG A 89 18.04 -24.84 0.06
N VAL A 90 18.10 -24.18 1.22
CA VAL A 90 16.97 -24.14 2.16
C VAL A 90 15.74 -23.54 1.46
N ALA A 91 15.91 -22.44 0.74
CA ALA A 91 14.83 -21.79 -0.01
C ALA A 91 14.24 -22.70 -1.10
N THR A 92 15.07 -23.42 -1.87
CA THR A 92 14.56 -24.41 -2.84
C THR A 92 13.71 -25.48 -2.17
N THR A 93 14.18 -26.04 -1.05
CA THR A 93 13.47 -27.11 -0.34
C THR A 93 12.16 -26.63 0.26
N VAL A 94 12.14 -25.41 0.81
CA VAL A 94 10.90 -24.81 1.34
C VAL A 94 9.90 -24.53 0.21
N ALA A 95 10.36 -24.00 -0.94
CA ALA A 95 9.49 -23.74 -2.08
C ALA A 95 8.91 -25.04 -2.69
N GLU A 96 9.67 -26.13 -2.67
CA GLU A 96 9.19 -27.47 -3.01
C GLU A 96 8.16 -27.98 -2.00
N ALA A 97 8.43 -27.83 -0.70
CA ALA A 97 7.54 -28.29 0.38
C ALA A 97 6.18 -27.57 0.38
N ILE A 98 6.13 -26.30 -0.03
CA ILE A 98 4.89 -25.52 -0.16
C ILE A 98 4.09 -25.92 -1.42
N GLY A 99 4.67 -26.72 -2.33
CA GLY A 99 4.00 -27.14 -3.56
C GLY A 99 3.92 -26.03 -4.60
N LEU A 100 4.88 -25.09 -4.61
CA LEU A 100 4.89 -23.96 -5.52
C LEU A 100 4.91 -24.39 -7.00
N GLN A 101 5.55 -25.54 -7.28
CA GLN A 101 5.53 -26.16 -8.61
C GLN A 101 4.11 -26.53 -9.04
N THR A 102 3.33 -27.14 -8.14
CA THR A 102 1.94 -27.55 -8.41
C THR A 102 1.03 -26.35 -8.66
N ALA A 103 1.23 -25.25 -7.93
CA ALA A 103 0.50 -24.00 -8.16
C ALA A 103 0.86 -23.36 -9.52
N ALA A 104 2.13 -23.41 -9.93
CA ALA A 104 2.59 -22.92 -11.23
C ALA A 104 2.07 -23.76 -12.40
N ASP A 105 1.95 -25.07 -12.22
CA ASP A 105 1.37 -25.97 -13.22
C ASP A 105 -0.14 -25.72 -13.39
N ARG A 106 -0.87 -25.50 -12.29
CA ARG A 106 -2.32 -25.21 -12.32
C ARG A 106 -2.69 -23.83 -12.88
N SER A 107 -1.82 -22.84 -12.73
CA SER A 107 -2.02 -21.49 -13.27
C SER A 107 -1.65 -21.36 -14.75
N GLY A 108 -1.09 -22.41 -15.37
CA GLY A 108 -0.58 -22.37 -16.74
C GLY A 108 0.78 -21.65 -16.87
N LEU A 109 1.29 -21.09 -15.78
CA LEU A 109 2.56 -20.37 -15.72
C LEU A 109 3.74 -21.26 -16.15
N ALA A 110 3.75 -22.52 -15.71
CA ALA A 110 4.79 -23.48 -16.08
C ALA A 110 4.79 -23.79 -17.60
N THR A 111 3.62 -23.79 -18.23
CA THR A 111 3.47 -23.98 -19.69
C THR A 111 3.97 -22.75 -20.44
N SER A 112 3.64 -21.54 -19.97
CA SER A 112 4.16 -20.28 -20.54
C SER A 112 5.68 -20.16 -20.38
N MET A 113 6.25 -20.57 -19.25
CA MET A 113 7.70 -20.56 -19.02
C MET A 113 8.44 -21.52 -19.96
N LYS A 114 7.89 -22.72 -20.19
CA LYS A 114 8.44 -23.68 -21.17
C LYS A 114 8.39 -23.12 -22.60
N GLN A 115 7.34 -22.39 -22.97
CA GLN A 115 7.22 -21.74 -24.28
C GLN A 115 8.27 -20.65 -24.51
N VAL A 116 8.72 -19.97 -23.44
CA VAL A 116 9.79 -18.95 -23.47
C VAL A 116 11.19 -19.58 -23.30
N GLY A 117 11.29 -20.92 -23.30
CA GLY A 117 12.56 -21.65 -23.22
C GLY A 117 13.12 -21.83 -21.80
N ILE A 118 12.36 -21.50 -20.76
CA ILE A 118 12.76 -21.69 -19.37
C ILE A 118 12.35 -23.10 -18.93
N ALA A 119 13.29 -24.05 -19.00
CA ALA A 119 13.08 -25.46 -18.64
C ALA A 119 13.33 -25.77 -17.14
N ARG A 120 13.50 -24.75 -16.28
CA ARG A 120 13.81 -24.92 -14.86
C ARG A 120 12.52 -24.90 -14.02
N SER A 121 12.51 -25.65 -12.91
CA SER A 121 11.38 -25.68 -11.96
C SER A 121 11.26 -24.34 -11.20
N VAL A 122 10.04 -23.95 -10.86
CA VAL A 122 9.78 -22.69 -10.12
C VAL A 122 10.53 -22.64 -8.79
N PRO A 123 10.59 -23.73 -7.99
CA PRO A 123 11.40 -23.75 -6.76
C PRO A 123 12.89 -23.50 -6.99
N TRP A 124 13.47 -24.01 -8.09
CA TRP A 124 14.87 -23.75 -8.43
C TRP A 124 15.13 -22.27 -8.71
N ILE A 125 14.19 -21.61 -9.40
CA ILE A 125 14.27 -20.18 -9.68
C ILE A 125 14.23 -19.38 -8.37
N VAL A 126 13.35 -19.74 -7.43
CA VAL A 126 13.28 -19.12 -6.10
C VAL A 126 14.61 -19.26 -5.36
N GLY A 127 15.20 -20.46 -5.34
CA GLY A 127 16.51 -20.65 -4.70
C GLY A 127 17.64 -19.89 -5.39
N SER A 128 17.62 -19.79 -6.72
CA SER A 128 18.58 -18.99 -7.49
C SER A 128 18.45 -17.49 -7.14
N ILE A 129 17.21 -16.99 -7.02
CA ILE A 129 16.96 -15.63 -6.55
C ILE A 129 17.58 -15.45 -5.17
N VAL A 130 17.23 -16.30 -4.19
CA VAL A 130 17.76 -16.21 -2.81
C VAL A 130 19.30 -16.27 -2.77
N PHE A 131 19.93 -17.07 -3.63
CA PHE A 131 21.39 -17.08 -3.77
C PHE A 131 21.94 -15.70 -4.13
N TRP A 132 21.44 -15.11 -5.23
CA TRP A 132 21.88 -13.80 -5.70
C TRP A 132 21.57 -12.68 -4.71
N LEU A 133 20.45 -12.77 -3.98
CA LEU A 133 20.11 -11.82 -2.91
C LEU A 133 21.09 -11.84 -1.76
N THR A 134 21.32 -13.05 -1.25
CA THR A 134 22.22 -13.23 -0.13
C THR A 134 23.62 -12.77 -0.54
N MET A 135 24.05 -13.13 -1.76
CA MET A 135 25.31 -12.65 -2.32
C MET A 135 25.37 -11.12 -2.40
N ALA A 136 24.30 -10.46 -2.83
CA ALA A 136 24.23 -9.00 -2.90
C ALA A 136 24.36 -8.33 -1.52
N VAL A 137 23.80 -8.92 -0.46
CA VAL A 137 24.00 -8.47 0.93
C VAL A 137 25.48 -8.52 1.31
N PHE A 138 26.14 -9.65 1.06
CA PHE A 138 27.57 -9.80 1.35
C PHE A 138 28.45 -8.91 0.46
N LEU A 139 28.04 -8.68 -0.78
CA LEU A 139 28.71 -7.75 -1.69
C LEU A 139 28.60 -6.30 -1.20
N THR A 140 27.45 -5.93 -0.61
CA THR A 140 27.25 -4.64 0.04
C THR A 140 28.19 -4.47 1.23
N ALA A 141 28.27 -5.49 2.10
CA ALA A 141 29.21 -5.51 3.22
C ALA A 141 30.68 -5.44 2.75
N ALA A 142 31.02 -6.11 1.66
CA ALA A 142 32.32 -6.02 1.01
C ALA A 142 32.65 -4.61 0.52
N PHE A 143 31.72 -3.91 -0.14
CA PHE A 143 31.91 -2.52 -0.56
C PHE A 143 32.01 -1.53 0.60
N ASN A 144 31.28 -1.78 1.71
CA ASN A 144 31.44 -1.00 2.94
C ASN A 144 32.85 -1.07 3.49
N LEU A 145 33.49 -2.25 3.48
CA LEU A 145 34.87 -2.40 3.93
C LEU A 145 35.87 -1.61 3.07
N LEU A 146 35.54 -1.35 1.80
CA LEU A 146 36.35 -0.52 0.91
C LEU A 146 36.10 0.99 1.08
N GLY A 147 35.16 1.40 1.93
CA GLY A 147 34.77 2.80 2.10
C GLY A 147 33.91 3.34 0.95
N LEU A 148 33.29 2.47 0.13
CA LEU A 148 32.41 2.85 -0.96
C LEU A 148 30.96 2.99 -0.50
N GLU A 149 30.71 3.89 0.47
CA GLU A 149 29.41 4.05 1.15
C GLU A 149 28.25 4.35 0.19
N THR A 150 28.48 5.18 -0.84
CA THR A 150 27.41 5.49 -1.81
C THR A 150 27.02 4.26 -2.65
N VAL A 151 27.98 3.39 -2.97
CA VAL A 151 27.73 2.18 -3.76
C VAL A 151 27.04 1.12 -2.90
N SER A 152 27.48 0.98 -1.64
CA SER A 152 26.86 0.05 -0.72
C SER A 152 25.43 0.47 -0.34
N ASP A 153 25.15 1.75 -0.14
CA ASP A 153 23.81 2.25 0.12
C ASP A 153 22.87 1.97 -1.06
N ALA A 154 23.33 2.21 -2.29
CA ALA A 154 22.57 1.88 -3.49
C ALA A 154 22.29 0.37 -3.59
N MET A 155 23.28 -0.48 -3.30
CA MET A 155 23.10 -1.93 -3.26
C MET A 155 22.14 -2.37 -2.14
N ALA A 156 22.22 -1.76 -0.96
CA ALA A 156 21.34 -2.05 0.16
C ALA A 156 19.88 -1.74 -0.17
N GLN A 157 19.61 -0.65 -0.88
CA GLN A 157 18.26 -0.31 -1.34
C GLN A 157 17.72 -1.34 -2.33
N ILE A 158 18.56 -1.80 -3.28
CA ILE A 158 18.19 -2.87 -4.21
C ILE A 158 17.88 -4.15 -3.45
N VAL A 159 18.75 -4.55 -2.51
CA VAL A 159 18.55 -5.72 -1.66
C VAL A 159 17.23 -5.63 -0.88
N ALA A 160 16.93 -4.46 -0.29
CA ALA A 160 15.70 -4.20 0.45
C ALA A 160 14.43 -4.23 -0.43
N TYR A 161 14.57 -4.03 -1.74
CA TYR A 161 13.47 -4.15 -2.70
C TYR A 161 13.04 -5.61 -2.95
N ILE A 162 13.93 -6.59 -2.75
CA ILE A 162 13.58 -7.97 -3.09
C ILE A 162 12.58 -8.62 -2.12
N PRO A 163 12.69 -8.47 -0.78
CA PRO A 163 11.63 -8.91 0.12
C PRO A 163 10.26 -8.35 -0.26
N ARG A 164 10.22 -7.06 -0.65
CA ARG A 164 9.01 -6.39 -1.14
C ARG A 164 8.46 -7.03 -2.43
N LEU A 165 9.34 -7.32 -3.39
CA LEU A 165 8.98 -8.02 -4.63
C LEU A 165 8.40 -9.41 -4.37
N LEU A 166 8.97 -10.14 -3.41
CA LEU A 166 8.46 -11.46 -3.02
C LEU A 166 7.06 -11.33 -2.41
N VAL A 167 6.87 -10.42 -1.47
CA VAL A 167 5.55 -10.16 -0.86
C VAL A 167 4.53 -9.75 -1.92
N ALA A 168 4.88 -8.86 -2.86
CA ALA A 168 4.01 -8.46 -3.97
C ALA A 168 3.62 -9.65 -4.84
N THR A 169 4.57 -10.52 -5.18
CA THR A 169 4.32 -11.71 -6.01
C THR A 169 3.36 -12.69 -5.30
N VAL A 170 3.63 -12.98 -4.03
CA VAL A 170 2.78 -13.84 -3.20
C VAL A 170 1.38 -13.25 -3.06
N LEU A 171 1.28 -11.93 -2.85
CA LEU A 171 0.01 -11.21 -2.74
C LEU A 171 -0.82 -11.34 -4.02
N VAL A 172 -0.21 -11.22 -5.21
CA VAL A 172 -0.90 -11.42 -6.49
C VAL A 172 -1.43 -12.85 -6.61
N VAL A 173 -0.61 -13.85 -6.32
CA VAL A 173 -1.02 -15.26 -6.42
C VAL A 173 -2.19 -15.56 -5.49
N ILE A 174 -2.09 -15.16 -4.22
CA ILE A 174 -3.15 -15.37 -3.23
C ILE A 174 -4.40 -14.56 -3.61
N GLY A 175 -4.25 -13.29 -3.98
CA GLY A 175 -5.39 -12.43 -4.30
C GLY A 175 -6.15 -12.88 -5.55
N LEU A 176 -5.46 -13.37 -6.58
CA LEU A 176 -6.12 -13.96 -7.76
C LEU A 176 -6.83 -15.27 -7.43
N LEU A 177 -6.26 -16.10 -6.55
CA LEU A 177 -6.91 -17.33 -6.08
C LEU A 177 -8.19 -17.01 -5.30
N VAL A 178 -8.14 -16.02 -4.40
CA VAL A 178 -9.30 -15.52 -3.65
C VAL A 178 -10.34 -14.93 -4.60
N ALA A 179 -9.92 -14.12 -5.59
CA ALA A 179 -10.82 -13.56 -6.60
C ALA A 179 -11.53 -14.65 -7.41
N GLY A 180 -10.80 -15.71 -7.81
CA GLY A 180 -11.36 -16.87 -8.50
C GLY A 180 -12.37 -17.65 -7.65
N PHE A 181 -12.06 -17.85 -6.36
CA PHE A 181 -12.99 -18.48 -5.42
C PHE A 181 -14.27 -17.64 -5.26
N LEU A 182 -14.14 -16.33 -5.02
CA LEU A 182 -15.29 -15.43 -4.88
C LEU A 182 -16.13 -15.38 -6.16
N ARG A 183 -15.51 -15.40 -7.34
CA ARG A 183 -16.24 -15.52 -8.62
C ARG A 183 -17.14 -16.75 -8.63
N GLY A 184 -16.63 -17.91 -8.22
CA GLY A 184 -17.42 -19.15 -8.15
C GLY A 184 -18.60 -19.04 -7.18
N VAL A 185 -18.37 -18.43 -6.01
CA VAL A 185 -19.43 -18.18 -5.02
C VAL A 185 -20.50 -17.24 -5.57
N VAL A 186 -20.11 -16.16 -6.23
CA VAL A 186 -21.05 -15.19 -6.82
C VAL A 186 -21.84 -15.81 -7.96
N ALA A 187 -21.20 -16.55 -8.87
CA ALA A 187 -21.86 -17.20 -9.99
C ALA A 187 -22.93 -18.19 -9.51
N THR A 188 -22.56 -19.08 -8.58
CA THR A 188 -23.48 -20.09 -8.04
C THR A 188 -24.62 -19.47 -7.23
N SER A 189 -24.37 -18.38 -6.49
CA SER A 189 -25.41 -17.70 -5.72
C SER A 189 -26.39 -16.96 -6.63
N ALA A 190 -25.90 -16.27 -7.66
CA ALA A 190 -26.74 -15.54 -8.61
C ALA A 190 -27.59 -16.48 -9.47
N ASP A 191 -27.02 -17.61 -9.90
CA ASP A 191 -27.73 -18.64 -10.67
C ASP A 191 -28.89 -19.25 -9.86
N ARG A 192 -28.66 -19.53 -8.57
CA ARG A 192 -29.71 -20.03 -7.64
C ARG A 192 -30.89 -19.09 -7.46
N VAL A 193 -30.71 -17.78 -7.64
CA VAL A 193 -31.75 -16.76 -7.49
C VAL A 193 -32.45 -16.48 -8.84
N GLY A 194 -32.04 -17.17 -9.93
CA GLY A 194 -32.64 -17.01 -11.26
C GLY A 194 -32.17 -15.76 -12.00
N ILE A 195 -30.97 -15.25 -11.68
CA ILE A 195 -30.41 -14.08 -12.37
C ILE A 195 -29.80 -14.54 -13.71
N ASN A 196 -30.44 -14.15 -14.82
CA ASN A 196 -30.02 -14.49 -16.19
C ASN A 196 -28.60 -13.99 -16.58
N TYR A 197 -27.97 -13.15 -15.77
CA TYR A 197 -26.64 -12.56 -15.99
C TYR A 197 -25.63 -12.93 -14.89
N ALA A 198 -25.87 -14.05 -14.18
CA ALA A 198 -25.04 -14.52 -13.07
C ALA A 198 -23.54 -14.60 -13.41
N GLU A 199 -23.21 -15.10 -14.61
CA GLU A 199 -21.82 -15.23 -15.04
C GLU A 199 -21.16 -13.88 -15.32
N THR A 200 -21.87 -12.95 -15.96
CA THR A 200 -21.35 -11.59 -16.22
C THR A 200 -21.10 -10.84 -14.90
N LEU A 201 -22.00 -10.99 -13.93
CA LEU A 201 -21.85 -10.41 -12.60
C LEU A 201 -20.62 -10.98 -11.87
N ALA A 202 -20.46 -12.30 -11.91
CA ALA A 202 -19.32 -12.99 -11.31
C ALA A 202 -17.99 -12.59 -11.96
N ASN A 203 -17.97 -12.46 -13.29
CA ASN A 203 -16.81 -11.96 -14.04
C ASN A 203 -16.47 -10.52 -13.67
N GLY A 204 -17.47 -9.67 -13.52
CA GLY A 204 -17.30 -8.30 -13.03
C GLY A 204 -16.62 -8.29 -11.65
N CYS A 205 -17.12 -9.07 -10.70
CA CYS A 205 -16.49 -9.21 -9.38
C CYS A 205 -15.04 -9.69 -9.46
N TYR A 206 -14.75 -10.67 -10.32
CA TYR A 206 -13.38 -11.16 -10.52
C TYR A 206 -12.44 -10.03 -10.99
N TYR A 207 -12.83 -9.26 -12.00
CA TYR A 207 -11.98 -8.18 -12.52
C TYR A 207 -11.76 -7.07 -11.49
N VAL A 208 -12.78 -6.72 -10.70
CA VAL A 208 -12.65 -5.73 -9.61
C VAL A 208 -11.65 -6.21 -8.55
N LEU A 209 -11.79 -7.46 -8.10
CA LEU A 209 -10.90 -8.04 -7.08
C LEU A 209 -9.48 -8.24 -7.60
N ALA A 210 -9.32 -8.66 -8.86
CA ALA A 210 -8.04 -8.80 -9.53
C ALA A 210 -7.33 -7.44 -9.66
N LEU A 211 -8.07 -6.39 -10.07
CA LEU A 211 -7.55 -5.03 -10.16
C LEU A 211 -7.10 -4.52 -8.78
N MET A 212 -7.92 -4.70 -7.75
CA MET A 212 -7.58 -4.33 -6.36
C MET A 212 -6.31 -5.06 -5.87
N THR A 213 -6.22 -6.36 -6.16
CA THR A 213 -5.03 -7.18 -5.83
C THR A 213 -3.78 -6.63 -6.52
N PHE A 214 -3.90 -6.26 -7.79
CA PHE A 214 -2.78 -5.74 -8.57
C PHE A 214 -2.28 -4.39 -8.03
N ILE A 215 -3.21 -3.50 -7.68
CA ILE A 215 -2.89 -2.21 -7.04
C ILE A 215 -2.20 -2.43 -5.70
N ALA A 216 -2.72 -3.34 -4.87
CA ALA A 216 -2.12 -3.67 -3.58
C ALA A 216 -0.70 -4.26 -3.75
N ALA A 217 -0.46 -5.05 -4.81
CA ALA A 217 0.87 -5.58 -5.11
C ALA A 217 1.87 -4.48 -5.50
N PHE A 218 1.43 -3.49 -6.28
CA PHE A 218 2.27 -2.33 -6.60
C PHE A 218 2.58 -1.46 -5.38
N ASP A 219 1.64 -1.34 -4.45
CA ASP A 219 1.88 -0.64 -3.18
C ASP A 219 3.04 -1.30 -2.41
N GLN A 220 3.12 -2.64 -2.42
CA GLN A 220 4.25 -3.36 -1.82
C GLN A 220 5.56 -3.15 -2.54
N LEU A 221 5.56 -2.91 -3.84
CA LEU A 221 6.75 -2.51 -4.59
C LEU A 221 7.22 -1.09 -4.23
N GLY A 222 6.46 -0.33 -3.42
CA GLY A 222 6.80 1.05 -3.07
C GLY A 222 6.57 2.03 -4.22
N ILE A 223 5.88 1.59 -5.28
CA ILE A 223 5.44 2.48 -6.35
C ILE A 223 4.18 3.17 -5.85
N LYS A 224 4.34 4.41 -5.39
CA LYS A 224 3.26 5.21 -4.82
C LYS A 224 2.27 5.66 -5.90
N PHE A 225 1.33 4.78 -6.22
CA PHE A 225 0.18 5.09 -7.07
C PHE A 225 -0.94 5.77 -6.27
N GLU A 226 -0.60 6.74 -5.42
CA GLU A 226 -1.53 7.38 -4.49
C GLU A 226 -2.73 8.01 -5.22
N LEU A 227 -2.43 8.83 -6.23
CA LEU A 227 -3.46 9.46 -7.08
C LEU A 227 -4.35 8.42 -7.78
N LEU A 228 -3.77 7.33 -8.28
CA LEU A 228 -4.53 6.28 -8.97
C LEU A 228 -5.40 5.50 -7.99
N ARG A 229 -4.88 5.17 -6.81
CA ARG A 229 -5.61 4.51 -5.73
C ARG A 229 -6.80 5.35 -5.28
N GLU A 230 -6.61 6.65 -5.07
CA GLU A 230 -7.67 7.58 -4.69
C GLU A 230 -8.72 7.72 -5.79
N LEU A 231 -8.31 7.88 -7.06
CA LEU A 231 -9.24 7.98 -8.18
C LEU A 231 -10.13 6.74 -8.29
N ILE A 232 -9.53 5.55 -8.13
CA ILE A 232 -10.25 4.28 -8.15
C ILE A 232 -11.19 4.19 -6.95
N LEU A 233 -10.76 4.56 -5.75
CA LEU A 233 -11.59 4.54 -4.54
C LEU A 233 -12.80 5.49 -4.68
N ILE A 234 -12.60 6.68 -5.23
CA ILE A 234 -13.69 7.64 -5.50
C ILE A 234 -14.64 7.09 -6.57
N ALA A 235 -14.12 6.49 -7.66
CA ALA A 235 -14.93 5.91 -8.71
C ALA A 235 -15.79 4.73 -8.20
N PHE A 236 -15.20 3.79 -7.48
CA PHE A 236 -15.94 2.70 -6.84
C PHE A 236 -16.90 3.21 -5.78
N GLY A 237 -16.50 4.23 -5.01
CA GLY A 237 -17.37 4.89 -4.04
C GLY A 237 -18.62 5.50 -4.70
N ALA A 238 -18.46 6.17 -5.83
CA ALA A 238 -19.56 6.73 -6.61
C ALA A 238 -20.49 5.64 -7.16
N VAL A 239 -19.93 4.56 -7.71
CA VAL A 239 -20.71 3.41 -8.20
C VAL A 239 -21.47 2.73 -7.06
N ALA A 240 -20.80 2.47 -5.93
CA ALA A 240 -21.41 1.86 -4.75
C ALA A 240 -22.53 2.74 -4.18
N LEU A 241 -22.32 4.05 -4.12
CA LEU A 241 -23.33 5.02 -3.69
C LEU A 241 -24.52 5.04 -4.66
N GLY A 242 -24.25 5.04 -5.97
CA GLY A 242 -25.27 4.97 -7.01
C GLY A 242 -26.13 3.71 -6.90
N PHE A 243 -25.51 2.54 -6.76
CA PHE A 243 -26.22 1.29 -6.51
C PHE A 243 -26.99 1.32 -5.20
N GLY A 244 -26.39 1.81 -4.12
CA GLY A 244 -27.03 1.94 -2.81
C GLY A 244 -28.30 2.80 -2.88
N LEU A 245 -28.24 3.94 -3.56
CA LEU A 245 -29.40 4.80 -3.79
C LEU A 245 -30.45 4.14 -4.70
N ALA A 246 -30.02 3.48 -5.78
CA ALA A 246 -30.93 2.79 -6.70
C ALA A 246 -31.72 1.68 -5.98
N PHE A 247 -31.05 0.82 -5.21
CA PHE A 247 -31.70 -0.22 -4.42
C PHE A 247 -32.51 0.33 -3.26
N GLY A 248 -32.01 1.35 -2.56
CA GLY A 248 -32.69 1.95 -1.42
C GLY A 248 -33.98 2.69 -1.81
N LEU A 249 -33.93 3.52 -2.84
CA LEU A 249 -35.10 4.25 -3.34
C LEU A 249 -36.04 3.34 -4.13
N GLY A 250 -35.51 2.45 -4.97
CA GLY A 250 -36.32 1.53 -5.78
C GLY A 250 -36.99 0.42 -4.97
N GLY A 251 -36.40 0.00 -3.85
CA GLY A 251 -36.95 -1.02 -2.95
C GLY A 251 -37.95 -0.48 -1.91
N ARG A 252 -38.16 0.85 -1.86
CA ARG A 252 -38.97 1.51 -0.82
C ARG A 252 -40.38 0.94 -0.71
N ASP A 253 -41.05 0.73 -1.84
CA ASP A 253 -42.44 0.25 -1.86
C ASP A 253 -42.56 -1.20 -1.42
N VAL A 254 -41.60 -2.04 -1.84
CA VAL A 254 -41.54 -3.46 -1.43
C VAL A 254 -41.30 -3.56 0.07
N MET A 255 -40.35 -2.79 0.61
CA MET A 255 -40.07 -2.77 2.05
C MET A 255 -41.26 -2.23 2.84
N GLY A 256 -41.95 -1.19 2.33
CA GLY A 256 -43.20 -0.69 2.89
C GLY A 256 -44.29 -1.78 2.95
N GLY A 257 -44.42 -2.57 1.89
CA GLY A 257 -45.31 -3.75 1.84
C GLY A 257 -44.96 -4.81 2.88
N ILE A 258 -43.67 -5.14 3.03
CA ILE A 258 -43.18 -6.13 4.01
C ILE A 258 -43.46 -5.69 5.44
N LEU A 259 -43.16 -4.43 5.78
CA LEU A 259 -43.43 -3.86 7.10
C LEU A 259 -44.93 -3.83 7.38
N ALA A 260 -45.74 -3.39 6.41
CA ALA A 260 -47.19 -3.42 6.53
C ALA A 260 -47.70 -4.85 6.77
N GLY A 261 -47.18 -5.85 6.05
CA GLY A 261 -47.54 -7.25 6.22
C GLY A 261 -47.23 -7.81 7.61
N TYR A 262 -46.10 -7.41 8.20
CA TYR A 262 -45.77 -7.78 9.58
C TYR A 262 -46.82 -7.28 10.58
N TYR A 263 -47.27 -6.03 10.47
CA TYR A 263 -48.33 -5.49 11.32
C TYR A 263 -49.71 -6.07 11.01
N THR A 264 -50.00 -6.32 9.73
CA THR A 264 -51.26 -6.93 9.30
C THR A 264 -51.40 -8.35 9.88
N ARG A 265 -50.34 -9.15 9.94
CA ARG A 265 -50.35 -10.49 10.59
C ARG A 265 -50.66 -10.45 12.08
N GLN A 266 -50.30 -9.37 12.76
CA GLN A 266 -50.60 -9.21 14.18
C GLN A 266 -52.06 -8.79 14.42
N ARG A 267 -52.69 -8.14 13.44
CA ARG A 267 -54.07 -7.61 13.55
C ARG A 267 -55.13 -8.53 12.97
N LEU A 268 -54.82 -9.20 11.86
CA LEU A 268 -55.74 -10.03 11.09
C LEU A 268 -55.25 -11.48 11.07
N HIS A 269 -56.16 -12.40 11.35
CA HIS A 269 -55.91 -13.84 11.33
C HIS A 269 -56.64 -14.48 10.15
N ALA A 270 -56.16 -15.64 9.70
CA ALA A 270 -56.87 -16.42 8.70
C ALA A 270 -58.28 -16.79 9.21
N GLY A 271 -59.29 -16.53 8.40
CA GLY A 271 -60.70 -16.69 8.73
C GLY A 271 -61.44 -15.40 9.09
N ASP A 272 -60.73 -14.30 9.38
CA ASP A 272 -61.36 -13.01 9.71
C ASP A 272 -62.15 -12.48 8.50
N TYR A 273 -63.37 -11.99 8.74
CA TYR A 273 -64.13 -11.26 7.73
C TYR A 273 -63.63 -9.81 7.71
N VAL A 274 -63.29 -9.31 6.52
CA VAL A 274 -62.76 -7.95 6.36
C VAL A 274 -63.37 -7.28 5.14
N ARG A 275 -63.57 -5.97 5.25
CA ARG A 275 -63.93 -5.11 4.13
C ARG A 275 -62.78 -4.15 3.83
N VAL A 276 -62.22 -4.27 2.63
CA VAL A 276 -61.07 -3.45 2.18
C VAL A 276 -61.26 -3.07 0.72
N ALA A 277 -61.00 -1.80 0.38
CA ALA A 277 -61.08 -1.29 -0.99
C ALA A 277 -62.41 -1.60 -1.70
N GLY A 278 -63.53 -1.59 -0.95
CA GLY A 278 -64.87 -1.87 -1.46
C GLY A 278 -65.20 -3.35 -1.67
N MET A 279 -64.25 -4.26 -1.43
CA MET A 279 -64.46 -5.72 -1.49
C MET A 279 -64.69 -6.27 -0.08
N GLU A 280 -65.63 -7.20 0.05
CA GLU A 280 -65.92 -7.94 1.27
C GLU A 280 -65.52 -9.40 1.10
N GLY A 281 -64.83 -9.97 2.09
CA GLY A 281 -64.38 -11.36 2.00
C GLY A 281 -63.71 -11.85 3.27
N ARG A 282 -63.34 -13.13 3.28
CA ARG A 282 -62.59 -13.76 4.38
C ARG A 282 -61.10 -13.75 4.10
N VAL A 283 -60.30 -13.42 5.09
CA VAL A 283 -58.84 -13.51 5.01
C VAL A 283 -58.44 -14.97 4.90
N ARG A 284 -57.79 -15.34 3.81
CA ARG A 284 -57.22 -16.70 3.63
C ARG A 284 -55.82 -16.76 4.21
N GLU A 285 -54.97 -15.83 3.79
CA GLU A 285 -53.55 -15.79 4.16
C GLU A 285 -53.01 -14.37 4.11
N VAL A 286 -52.30 -13.96 5.16
CA VAL A 286 -51.55 -12.71 5.17
C VAL A 286 -50.12 -13.01 4.73
N GLY A 287 -49.80 -12.73 3.47
CA GLY A 287 -48.45 -12.85 2.91
C GLY A 287 -47.53 -11.71 3.34
N PRO A 288 -46.23 -11.75 2.99
CA PRO A 288 -45.28 -10.70 3.37
C PRO A 288 -45.61 -9.35 2.72
N VAL A 289 -45.97 -9.31 1.43
CA VAL A 289 -46.23 -8.06 0.69
C VAL A 289 -47.71 -7.79 0.45
N ALA A 290 -48.52 -8.85 0.32
CA ALA A 290 -49.95 -8.77 0.08
C ALA A 290 -50.71 -9.83 0.88
N THR A 291 -51.96 -9.53 1.20
CA THR A 291 -52.90 -10.44 1.86
C THR A 291 -53.89 -10.95 0.84
N THR A 292 -54.18 -12.25 0.86
CA THR A 292 -55.17 -12.87 -0.01
C THR A 292 -56.50 -12.98 0.73
N ILE A 293 -57.55 -12.40 0.16
CA ILE A 293 -58.93 -12.55 0.61
C ILE A 293 -59.73 -13.40 -0.36
N GLU A 294 -60.73 -14.10 0.18
CA GLU A 294 -61.71 -14.87 -0.59
C GLU A 294 -63.05 -14.17 -0.53
N THR A 295 -63.58 -13.84 -1.71
CA THR A 295 -64.89 -13.24 -1.91
C THR A 295 -65.76 -14.23 -2.67
N GLU A 296 -67.01 -14.37 -2.24
CA GLU A 296 -67.99 -15.25 -2.87
C GLU A 296 -68.90 -14.42 -3.77
N GLU A 297 -68.78 -14.60 -5.08
CA GLU A 297 -69.51 -13.85 -6.10
C GLU A 297 -70.17 -14.85 -7.05
N GLU A 298 -71.50 -14.76 -7.25
CA GLU A 298 -72.29 -15.69 -8.09
C GLU A 298 -72.09 -17.19 -7.76
N GLY A 299 -71.79 -17.52 -6.50
CA GLY A 299 -71.54 -18.91 -6.05
C GLY A 299 -70.16 -19.46 -6.39
N LEU A 300 -69.24 -18.62 -6.88
CA LEU A 300 -67.84 -18.95 -7.14
C LEU A 300 -66.92 -18.25 -6.12
N LEU A 301 -65.95 -19.00 -5.59
CA LEU A 301 -64.94 -18.48 -4.67
C LEU A 301 -63.78 -17.85 -5.46
N ASN A 302 -63.73 -16.52 -5.49
CA ASN A 302 -62.65 -15.77 -6.13
C ASN A 302 -61.62 -15.29 -5.10
N ARG A 303 -60.33 -15.38 -5.48
CA ARG A 303 -59.21 -14.96 -4.64
C ARG A 303 -58.67 -13.62 -5.11
N HIS A 304 -58.63 -12.63 -4.22
CA HIS A 304 -58.07 -11.32 -4.51
C HIS A 304 -56.84 -11.07 -3.64
N SER A 305 -55.74 -10.66 -4.27
CA SER A 305 -54.51 -10.28 -3.58
C SER A 305 -54.50 -8.77 -3.38
N ILE A 306 -54.55 -8.33 -2.13
CA ILE A 306 -54.57 -6.91 -1.76
C ILE A 306 -53.23 -6.55 -1.11
N PRO A 307 -52.53 -5.49 -1.58
CA PRO A 307 -51.30 -5.02 -0.96
C PRO A 307 -51.47 -4.75 0.54
N ASN A 308 -50.51 -5.21 1.35
CA ASN A 308 -50.60 -5.07 2.80
C ASN A 308 -50.63 -3.62 3.28
N THR A 309 -50.03 -2.70 2.51
CA THR A 309 -50.10 -1.26 2.77
C THR A 309 -51.53 -0.73 2.77
N ARG A 310 -52.40 -1.25 1.88
CA ARG A 310 -53.84 -0.91 1.88
C ARG A 310 -54.60 -1.64 2.96
N MET A 311 -54.29 -2.93 3.19
CA MET A 311 -54.92 -3.68 4.29
C MET A 311 -54.71 -3.00 5.65
N LEU A 312 -53.51 -2.48 5.92
CA LEU A 312 -53.22 -1.83 7.19
C LEU A 312 -53.95 -0.49 7.36
N ALA A 313 -54.18 0.24 6.26
CA ALA A 313 -54.74 1.58 6.29
C ALA A 313 -56.28 1.60 6.23
N GLU A 314 -56.88 0.66 5.49
CA GLU A 314 -58.29 0.72 5.10
C GLU A 314 -59.12 -0.47 5.60
N ALA A 315 -58.52 -1.49 6.22
CA ALA A 315 -59.27 -2.65 6.68
C ALA A 315 -60.20 -2.31 7.84
N VAL A 316 -61.49 -2.53 7.60
CA VAL A 316 -62.55 -2.47 8.60
C VAL A 316 -63.02 -3.90 8.89
N ARG A 317 -63.16 -4.21 10.18
CA ARG A 317 -63.67 -5.47 10.72
C ARG A 317 -65.17 -5.39 10.95
#